data_AF-A0A0P0WH03-F1
#
_entry.id   AF-A0A0P0WH03-F1
#
_cell.length_a   1.000
_cell.length_b   1.000
_cell.length_c   1.000
_cell.angle_alpha   90.00
_cell.angle_beta   90.00
_cell.angle_gamma   90.00
#
_symmetry.space_group_name_H-M   'P 1'
#
loop_
_entity.id
_entity.type
_entity.pdbx_description
1 polymer ?
#
loop_
_entity_poly.entity_id
_entity_poly.type
_entity_poly.pdbx_seq_one_letter_code
_entity_poly.pdbx_strand_id
1 'polypeptide(L)'
;VRTPHFNPHSGHRRLPPIPPPPTPDAASAQGVGSMEAGGTAAGTRGGGGGAELCRQMAAQLAAYQRGMAVERERQASTSANYRAALLSSRSIARQTISRQEELSGLNLQLRNLEDGLAEALSVKAGKESKYQLTKETISSTAAINEKLEGMVTDQRNKRDHHAAVISNHLEAVEALEAKFIEDETRMKKIEEAVIWYSKFLGFQVVGGEGVKFIFNKIDLQSPDKEYSVTLKLAKDRYNLLQCDPSIKDSEELMKDLNLTNDLFKFVRIVRERFQAEAATVNGGLLMSSVVCPDASSIPVSPPMLMPLDSRTENVLDKSLSQSKNKGRNLPSKRGAAALSAASPGSAVSIVRRSPHFVGIR
;
A
#
# COMPACT_ATOMS: atom_id res chain seq x y z
N VAL A 1 2.67 -8.14 32.44
CA VAL A 1 1.58 -7.29 32.97
C VAL A 1 0.30 -8.10 32.91
N ARG A 2 -0.18 -8.63 34.05
CA ARG A 2 -1.31 -9.57 34.14
C ARG A 2 -2.64 -8.83 34.05
N THR A 3 -3.45 -9.11 33.05
CA THR A 3 -4.87 -8.76 32.99
C THR A 3 -5.70 -9.90 33.57
N PRO A 4 -6.70 -9.65 34.44
CA PRO A 4 -7.64 -10.68 34.87
C PRO A 4 -8.90 -10.69 33.97
N HIS A 5 -9.31 -11.91 33.63
CA HIS A 5 -10.55 -12.28 32.95
C HIS A 5 -11.79 -11.89 33.78
N PHE A 6 -12.78 -11.26 33.15
CA PHE A 6 -14.13 -11.10 33.70
C PHE A 6 -15.09 -12.08 33.00
N ASN A 7 -15.82 -12.88 33.79
CA ASN A 7 -16.78 -13.88 33.35
C ASN A 7 -18.21 -13.32 33.45
N PRO A 8 -19.03 -13.27 32.38
CA PRO A 8 -20.33 -12.61 32.38
C PRO A 8 -21.47 -13.59 32.65
N HIS A 9 -21.53 -14.23 33.82
CA HIS A 9 -22.69 -15.06 34.21
C HIS A 9 -22.90 -15.09 35.74
N SER A 10 -23.44 -14.02 36.34
CA SER A 10 -24.12 -14.12 37.64
C SER A 10 -25.04 -12.91 37.88
N GLY A 11 -26.19 -12.89 37.22
CA GLY A 11 -27.15 -11.78 37.27
C GLY A 11 -28.52 -12.19 37.82
N HIS A 12 -28.58 -12.76 39.02
CA HIS A 12 -29.86 -12.93 39.74
C HIS A 12 -29.66 -12.71 41.25
N ARG A 13 -29.83 -11.46 41.72
CA ARG A 13 -30.12 -11.18 43.12
C ARG A 13 -31.65 -11.18 43.30
N ARG A 14 -32.19 -12.20 43.98
CA ARG A 14 -33.56 -12.17 44.51
C ARG A 14 -33.60 -11.21 45.71
N LEU A 15 -34.56 -10.28 45.71
CA LEU A 15 -34.92 -9.47 46.88
C LEU A 15 -35.70 -10.33 47.90
N PRO A 16 -35.53 -10.09 49.22
CA PRO A 16 -36.27 -10.81 50.26
C PRO A 16 -37.75 -10.36 50.33
N PRO A 17 -38.67 -11.20 50.83
CA PRO A 17 -40.09 -10.86 50.93
C PRO A 17 -40.38 -9.89 52.08
N ILE A 18 -41.39 -9.04 51.89
CA ILE A 18 -41.89 -8.02 52.84
C ILE A 18 -42.75 -8.72 53.92
N PRO A 19 -42.58 -8.39 55.23
CA PRO A 19 -43.39 -8.97 56.30
C PRO A 19 -44.83 -8.40 56.34
N PRO A 20 -45.83 -9.17 56.80
CA PRO A 20 -47.21 -8.70 56.91
C PRO A 20 -47.39 -7.70 58.10
N PRO A 21 -48.41 -6.83 58.04
CA PRO A 21 -48.65 -5.83 59.10
C PRO A 21 -49.24 -6.46 60.38
N PRO A 22 -48.98 -5.88 61.57
CA PRO A 22 -49.41 -6.42 62.85
C PRO A 22 -50.90 -6.16 63.12
N THR A 23 -51.60 -7.17 63.66
CA THR A 23 -52.96 -7.07 64.21
C THR A 23 -52.96 -6.48 65.63
N PRO A 24 -53.90 -5.60 66.01
CA PRO A 24 -53.92 -5.01 67.34
C PRO A 24 -54.61 -5.91 68.36
N ASP A 25 -53.87 -6.36 69.37
CA ASP A 25 -54.39 -7.02 70.57
C ASP A 25 -55.03 -6.00 71.54
N ALA A 26 -56.18 -6.39 72.07
CA ALA A 26 -56.88 -5.71 73.15
C ALA A 26 -56.34 -6.18 74.51
N ALA A 27 -55.77 -5.27 75.29
CA ALA A 27 -55.55 -5.49 76.72
C ALA A 27 -55.64 -4.18 77.53
N SER A 28 -56.65 -4.15 78.39
CA SER A 28 -56.64 -3.68 79.78
C SER A 28 -56.16 -2.27 80.14
N ALA A 29 -57.09 -1.49 80.70
CA ALA A 29 -56.82 -0.57 81.81
C ALA A 29 -58.04 -0.51 82.75
N GLN A 30 -58.05 -1.37 83.77
CA GLN A 30 -58.73 -1.11 85.04
C GLN A 30 -57.74 -0.40 85.96
N GLY A 31 -58.21 0.61 86.70
CA GLY A 31 -57.42 1.19 87.79
C GLY A 31 -58.08 2.35 88.52
N VAL A 32 -58.64 2.03 89.70
CA VAL A 32 -58.56 2.77 90.98
C VAL A 32 -59.22 4.16 91.03
N GLY A 33 -60.01 4.58 92.02
CA GLY A 33 -60.40 4.09 93.34
C GLY A 33 -60.83 5.29 94.22
N SER A 34 -61.38 4.96 95.40
CA SER A 34 -61.54 5.82 96.59
C SER A 34 -62.85 6.58 96.83
N MET A 35 -63.68 5.94 97.68
CA MET A 35 -64.58 6.56 98.65
C MET A 35 -63.76 7.29 99.72
N GLU A 36 -64.21 8.47 100.17
CA GLU A 36 -64.10 8.86 101.59
C GLU A 36 -65.35 9.62 102.03
N ALA A 37 -65.90 9.15 103.15
CA ALA A 37 -66.89 9.83 103.96
C ALA A 37 -66.17 10.44 105.17
N GLY A 38 -66.44 11.71 105.46
CA GLY A 38 -65.91 12.39 106.64
C GLY A 38 -66.89 13.47 107.08
N GLY A 39 -67.61 13.19 108.17
CA GLY A 39 -68.49 14.16 108.83
C GLY A 39 -67.71 15.12 109.74
N THR A 40 -68.38 16.17 110.20
CA THR A 40 -68.13 16.76 111.52
C THR A 40 -69.34 17.60 111.95
N ALA A 41 -69.76 17.36 113.18
CA ALA A 41 -70.91 17.94 113.86
C ALA A 41 -70.47 19.00 114.87
N ALA A 42 -71.27 20.06 115.03
CA ALA A 42 -71.47 20.90 116.22
C ALA A 42 -72.39 22.04 115.75
N GLY A 43 -73.48 22.45 116.39
CA GLY A 43 -74.00 22.25 117.73
C GLY A 43 -74.75 23.55 118.07
N THR A 44 -75.83 23.42 118.85
CA THR A 44 -76.47 24.48 119.67
C THR A 44 -77.81 25.08 119.18
N ARG A 45 -78.87 24.46 119.74
CA ARG A 45 -80.06 25.04 120.40
C ARG A 45 -80.90 26.11 119.68
N GLY A 46 -82.19 25.79 119.52
CA GLY A 46 -83.26 26.76 119.77
C GLY A 46 -84.52 26.59 118.92
N GLY A 47 -85.47 25.79 119.42
CA GLY A 47 -86.91 25.80 119.13
C GLY A 47 -87.40 26.41 117.81
N GLY A 48 -87.75 25.56 116.83
CA GLY A 48 -88.43 26.00 115.61
C GLY A 48 -88.71 24.87 114.62
N GLY A 49 -89.23 23.74 115.10
CA GLY A 49 -89.29 22.45 114.39
C GLY A 49 -90.01 22.40 113.03
N GLY A 50 -90.75 23.44 112.64
CA GLY A 50 -91.33 23.56 111.29
C GLY A 50 -90.40 24.23 110.27
N ALA A 51 -89.68 25.28 110.66
CA ALA A 51 -88.80 26.04 109.77
C ALA A 51 -87.47 25.30 109.50
N GLU A 52 -86.98 24.56 110.50
CA GLU A 52 -85.80 23.69 110.37
C GLU A 52 -86.03 22.55 109.36
N LEU A 53 -87.23 21.93 109.41
CA LEU A 53 -87.63 20.88 108.48
C LEU A 53 -87.74 21.43 107.05
N CYS A 54 -88.37 22.59 106.85
CA CYS A 54 -88.42 23.24 105.54
C CYS A 54 -87.02 23.61 105.03
N ARG A 55 -86.11 24.09 105.89
CA ARG A 55 -84.72 24.36 105.51
C ARG A 55 -83.97 23.08 105.16
N GLN A 56 -84.15 21.99 105.90
CA GLN A 56 -83.56 20.69 105.56
C GLN A 56 -84.09 20.13 104.24
N MET A 57 -85.40 20.19 104.00
CA MET A 57 -86.00 19.76 102.72
C MET A 57 -85.50 20.62 101.56
N ALA A 58 -85.41 21.95 101.74
CA ALA A 58 -84.84 22.84 100.73
C ALA A 58 -83.35 22.57 100.49
N ALA A 59 -82.58 22.29 101.55
CA ALA A 59 -81.17 21.92 101.45
C ALA A 59 -80.97 20.57 100.76
N GLN A 60 -81.83 19.59 101.01
CA GLN A 60 -81.84 18.31 100.28
C GLN A 60 -82.18 18.50 98.80
N LEU A 61 -83.21 19.28 98.47
CA LEU A 61 -83.53 19.59 97.08
C LEU A 61 -82.38 20.34 96.38
N ALA A 62 -81.76 21.32 97.05
CA ALA A 62 -80.60 22.03 96.53
C ALA A 62 -79.36 21.13 96.39
N ALA A 63 -79.15 20.17 97.31
CA ALA A 63 -78.09 19.17 97.20
C ALA A 63 -78.33 18.21 96.03
N TYR A 64 -79.57 17.74 95.86
CA TYR A 64 -79.96 16.89 94.73
C TYR A 64 -79.81 17.63 93.39
N GLN A 65 -80.26 18.89 93.31
CA GLN A 65 -80.08 19.72 92.13
C GLN A 65 -78.60 19.99 91.80
N ARG A 66 -77.76 20.25 92.83
CA ARG A 66 -76.31 20.39 92.65
C ARG A 66 -75.66 19.09 92.16
N GLY A 67 -76.03 17.93 92.72
CA GLY A 67 -75.56 16.63 92.22
C GLY A 67 -75.93 16.40 90.76
N MET A 68 -77.19 16.69 90.39
CA MET A 68 -77.66 16.63 89.01
C MET A 68 -76.97 17.64 88.08
N ALA A 69 -76.53 18.80 88.59
CA ALA A 69 -75.76 19.78 87.82
C ALA A 69 -74.33 19.31 87.58
N VAL A 70 -73.66 18.80 88.61
CA VAL A 70 -72.31 18.22 88.54
C VAL A 70 -72.28 17.02 87.58
N GLU A 71 -73.27 16.12 87.66
CA GLU A 71 -73.34 14.99 86.72
C GLU A 71 -73.59 15.44 85.28
N ARG A 72 -74.43 16.47 85.06
CA ARG A 72 -74.61 17.05 83.72
C ARG A 72 -73.33 17.70 83.19
N GLU A 73 -72.59 18.42 84.03
CA GLU A 73 -71.31 19.03 83.66
C GLU A 73 -70.26 17.96 83.36
N ARG A 74 -70.17 16.91 84.18
CA ARG A 74 -69.31 15.74 83.94
C ARG A 74 -69.66 15.04 82.64
N GLN A 75 -70.95 14.83 82.37
CA GLN A 75 -71.43 14.24 81.12
C GLN A 75 -71.11 15.16 79.93
N ALA A 76 -71.29 16.48 80.05
CA ALA A 76 -70.96 17.44 79.02
C ALA A 76 -69.45 17.49 78.74
N SER A 77 -68.62 17.51 79.78
CA SER A 77 -67.15 17.48 79.67
C SER A 77 -66.66 16.18 79.06
N THR A 78 -67.18 15.03 79.51
CA THR A 78 -66.88 13.71 78.93
C THR A 78 -67.27 13.67 77.46
N SER A 79 -68.47 14.14 77.11
CA SER A 79 -68.95 14.24 75.73
C SER A 79 -68.09 15.19 74.88
N ALA A 80 -67.63 16.31 75.43
CA ALA A 80 -66.71 17.24 74.77
C ALA A 80 -65.33 16.60 74.52
N ASN A 81 -64.78 15.89 75.51
CA ASN A 81 -63.51 15.16 75.39
C ASN A 81 -63.59 14.06 74.32
N TYR A 82 -64.68 13.29 74.29
CA TYR A 82 -64.91 12.31 73.22
C TYR A 82 -65.01 12.97 71.84
N ARG A 83 -65.72 14.08 71.72
CA ARG A 83 -65.78 14.83 70.45
C ARG A 83 -64.40 15.37 70.04
N ALA A 84 -63.63 15.93 70.97
CA ALA A 84 -62.29 16.44 70.71
C ALA A 84 -61.32 15.32 70.27
N ALA A 85 -61.36 14.17 70.95
CA ALA A 85 -60.59 12.99 70.58
C ALA A 85 -60.98 12.48 69.17
N LEU A 86 -62.27 12.40 68.85
CA LEU A 86 -62.75 12.01 67.52
C LEU A 86 -62.31 12.99 66.43
N LEU A 87 -62.35 14.31 66.70
CA LEU A 87 -61.89 15.33 65.76
C LEU A 87 -60.37 15.26 65.54
N SER A 88 -59.60 15.03 66.60
CA SER A 88 -58.15 14.81 66.52
C SER A 88 -57.82 13.57 65.69
N SER A 89 -58.45 12.43 65.99
CA SER A 89 -58.30 11.19 65.21
C SER A 89 -58.68 11.39 63.74
N ARG A 90 -59.75 12.13 63.45
CA ARG A 90 -60.15 12.46 62.08
C ARG A 90 -59.12 13.36 61.38
N SER A 91 -58.52 14.31 62.09
CA SER A 91 -57.46 15.17 61.54
C SER A 91 -56.21 14.36 61.21
N ILE A 92 -55.77 13.49 62.12
CA ILE A 92 -54.64 12.59 61.90
C ILE A 92 -54.90 11.68 60.71
N ALA A 93 -56.08 11.07 60.62
CA ALA A 93 -56.45 10.22 59.49
C ALA A 93 -56.38 10.97 58.15
N ARG A 94 -56.88 12.21 58.09
CA ARG A 94 -56.77 13.05 56.89
C ARG A 94 -55.32 13.39 56.52
N GLN A 95 -54.50 13.71 57.50
CA GLN A 95 -53.07 13.99 57.28
C GLN A 95 -52.34 12.74 56.78
N THR A 96 -52.63 11.56 57.33
CA THR A 96 -52.06 10.29 56.87
C THR A 96 -52.46 9.98 55.43
N ILE A 97 -53.72 10.20 55.05
CA ILE A 97 -54.18 10.04 53.65
C ILE A 97 -53.41 11.00 52.72
N SER A 98 -53.31 12.28 53.07
CA SER A 98 -52.56 13.28 52.28
C SER A 98 -51.07 12.90 52.12
N ARG A 99 -50.41 12.45 53.20
CA ARG A 99 -49.01 11.97 53.12
C ARG A 99 -48.87 10.70 52.29
N GLN A 100 -49.85 9.81 52.33
CA GLN A 100 -49.86 8.58 51.53
C GLN A 100 -49.98 8.90 50.03
N GLU A 101 -50.80 9.89 49.67
CA GLU A 101 -50.91 10.40 48.30
C GLU A 101 -49.58 11.02 47.83
N GLU A 102 -48.95 11.87 48.64
CA GLU A 102 -47.63 12.45 48.36
C GLU A 102 -46.55 11.36 48.17
N LEU A 103 -46.50 10.37 49.07
CA LEU A 103 -45.57 9.24 49.00
C LEU A 103 -45.82 8.39 47.74
N SER A 104 -47.08 8.19 47.35
CA SER A 104 -47.41 7.50 46.10
C SER A 104 -46.93 8.25 44.86
N GLY A 105 -47.02 9.59 44.88
CA GLY A 105 -46.48 10.46 43.83
C GLY A 105 -44.96 10.40 43.74
N LEU A 106 -44.26 10.44 44.88
CA LEU A 106 -42.80 10.28 44.93
C LEU A 106 -42.35 8.89 44.47
N ASN A 107 -43.07 7.82 44.84
CA ASN A 107 -42.78 6.46 44.37
C ASN A 107 -42.95 6.34 42.85
N LEU A 108 -43.95 6.99 42.27
CA LEU A 108 -44.13 7.02 40.81
C LEU A 108 -42.98 7.76 40.12
N GLN A 109 -42.53 8.88 40.68
CA GLN A 109 -41.37 9.62 40.17
C GLN A 109 -40.09 8.78 40.25
N LEU A 110 -39.86 8.07 41.36
CA LEU A 110 -38.73 7.17 41.52
C LEU A 110 -38.73 6.06 40.45
N ARG A 111 -39.88 5.42 40.22
CA ARG A 111 -40.02 4.40 39.18
C ARG A 111 -39.72 4.95 37.79
N ASN A 112 -40.26 6.12 37.45
CA ASN A 112 -39.99 6.76 36.16
C ASN A 112 -38.49 7.10 35.98
N LEU A 113 -37.79 7.50 37.05
CA LEU A 113 -36.35 7.75 37.02
C LEU A 113 -35.54 6.45 36.89
N GLU A 114 -35.96 5.37 37.56
CA GLU A 114 -35.35 4.04 37.45
C GLU A 114 -35.48 3.49 36.01
N ASP A 115 -36.67 3.60 35.42
CA ASP A 115 -36.93 3.21 34.03
C ASP A 115 -36.08 4.04 33.06
N GLY A 116 -36.00 5.35 33.26
CA GLY A 116 -35.15 6.25 32.46
C GLY A 116 -33.65 5.95 32.59
N LEU A 117 -33.19 5.57 33.78
CA LEU A 117 -31.80 5.13 33.99
C LEU A 117 -31.52 3.80 33.29
N ALA A 118 -32.45 2.84 33.35
CA ALA A 118 -32.32 1.56 32.67
C ALA A 118 -32.24 1.74 31.14
N GLU A 119 -33.09 2.60 30.57
CA GLU A 119 -33.05 2.95 29.15
C GLU A 119 -31.72 3.64 28.78
N ALA A 120 -31.27 4.60 29.58
CA ALA A 120 -29.99 5.31 29.34
C ALA A 120 -28.79 4.36 29.38
N LEU A 121 -28.77 3.38 30.29
CA LEU A 121 -27.73 2.36 30.37
C LEU A 121 -27.75 1.42 29.16
N SER A 122 -28.93 1.02 28.69
CA SER A 122 -29.10 0.21 27.48
C SER A 122 -28.58 0.94 26.24
N VAL A 123 -28.96 2.21 26.06
CA VAL A 123 -28.46 3.07 24.97
C VAL A 123 -26.95 3.25 25.05
N LYS A 124 -26.39 3.45 26.26
CA LYS A 124 -24.94 3.57 26.47
C LYS A 124 -24.21 2.29 26.05
N ALA A 125 -24.69 1.12 26.49
CA ALA A 125 -24.10 -0.17 26.12
C ALA A 125 -24.14 -0.40 24.59
N GLY A 126 -25.25 -0.04 23.94
CA GLY A 126 -25.36 -0.09 22.47
C GLY A 126 -24.38 0.85 21.75
N LYS A 127 -24.16 2.07 22.27
CA LYS A 127 -23.18 3.02 21.72
C LYS A 127 -21.74 2.54 21.92
N GLU A 128 -21.42 1.95 23.07
CA GLU A 128 -20.09 1.42 23.37
C GLU A 128 -19.73 0.23 22.47
N SER A 129 -20.68 -0.69 22.25
CA SER A 129 -20.50 -1.80 21.28
C SER A 129 -20.26 -1.28 19.86
N LYS A 130 -21.03 -0.30 19.39
CA LYS A 130 -20.83 0.34 18.07
C LYS A 130 -19.46 1.02 17.96
N TYR A 131 -19.00 1.67 19.03
CA TYR A 131 -17.68 2.30 19.08
C TYR A 131 -16.56 1.25 18.94
N GLN A 132 -16.66 0.13 19.68
CA GLN A 132 -15.66 -0.94 19.58
C GLN A 132 -15.63 -1.59 18.20
N LEU A 133 -16.79 -1.90 17.61
CA LEU A 133 -16.85 -2.44 16.25
C LEU A 133 -16.24 -1.49 15.21
N THR A 134 -16.51 -0.19 15.35
CA THR A 134 -15.93 0.84 14.47
C THR A 134 -14.42 0.91 14.63
N LYS A 135 -13.92 0.84 15.87
CA LYS A 135 -12.48 0.84 16.17
C LYS A 135 -11.77 -0.38 15.59
N GLU A 136 -12.36 -1.57 15.71
CA GLU A 136 -11.84 -2.81 15.11
C GLU A 136 -11.82 -2.71 13.58
N THR A 137 -12.88 -2.16 12.99
CA THR A 137 -12.97 -1.95 11.52
C THR A 137 -11.91 -0.98 11.02
N ILE A 138 -11.67 0.13 11.74
CA ILE A 138 -10.61 1.09 11.41
C ILE A 138 -9.24 0.43 11.51
N SER A 139 -8.99 -0.34 12.57
CA SER A 139 -7.70 -1.02 12.79
C SER A 139 -7.43 -2.07 11.70
N SER A 140 -8.45 -2.87 11.35
CA SER A 140 -8.40 -3.84 10.25
C SER A 140 -8.12 -3.16 8.91
N THR A 141 -8.82 -2.04 8.63
CA THR A 141 -8.61 -1.26 7.40
C THR A 141 -7.21 -0.66 7.33
N ALA A 142 -6.67 -0.17 8.46
CA ALA A 142 -5.31 0.36 8.53
C ALA A 142 -4.26 -0.71 8.20
N ALA A 143 -4.41 -1.92 8.74
CA ALA A 143 -3.52 -3.05 8.44
C ALA A 143 -3.56 -3.48 6.96
N ILE A 144 -4.75 -3.44 6.34
CA ILE A 144 -4.90 -3.72 4.91
C ILE A 144 -4.20 -2.64 4.06
N ASN A 145 -4.34 -1.37 4.43
CA ASN A 145 -3.68 -0.26 3.72
C ASN A 145 -2.16 -0.37 3.80
N GLU A 146 -1.59 -0.67 4.97
CA GLU A 146 -0.14 -0.87 5.13
C GLU A 146 0.38 -2.00 4.23
N LYS A 147 -0.36 -3.12 4.17
CA LYS A 147 -0.03 -4.22 3.25
C LYS A 147 -0.09 -3.79 1.78
N LEU A 148 -1.10 -3.01 1.40
CA LEU A 148 -1.25 -2.52 0.03
C LEU A 148 -0.13 -1.54 -0.34
N GLU A 149 0.28 -0.66 0.57
CA GLU A 149 1.42 0.23 0.38
C GLU A 149 2.71 -0.56 0.12
N GLY A 150 2.99 -1.59 0.93
CA GLY A 150 4.11 -2.50 0.70
C GLY A 150 4.08 -3.17 -0.68
N MET A 151 2.91 -3.66 -1.11
CA MET A 151 2.74 -4.24 -2.45
C MET A 151 2.97 -3.22 -3.57
N VAL A 152 2.54 -1.97 -3.39
CA VAL A 152 2.77 -0.88 -4.37
C VAL A 152 4.25 -0.52 -4.46
N THR A 153 4.96 -0.46 -3.34
CA THR A 153 6.41 -0.21 -3.33
C THR A 153 7.19 -1.33 -4.02
N ASP A 154 6.83 -2.59 -3.76
CA ASP A 154 7.47 -3.74 -4.41
C ASP A 154 7.26 -3.73 -5.94
N GLN A 155 6.05 -3.38 -6.39
CA GLN A 155 5.76 -3.28 -7.81
C GLN A 155 6.51 -2.11 -8.47
N ARG A 156 6.65 -0.98 -7.78
CA ARG A 156 7.47 0.14 -8.27
C ARG A 156 8.93 -0.29 -8.42
N ASN A 157 9.50 -0.96 -7.43
CA ASN A 157 10.89 -1.44 -7.46
C ASN A 157 11.12 -2.42 -8.63
N LYS A 158 10.20 -3.35 -8.87
CA LYS A 158 10.28 -4.27 -10.02
C LYS A 158 10.21 -3.53 -11.36
N ARG A 159 9.28 -2.59 -11.49
CA ARG A 159 9.16 -1.75 -12.70
C ARG A 159 10.45 -0.97 -12.97
N ASP A 160 11.03 -0.37 -11.94
CA ASP A 160 12.23 0.45 -12.07
C ASP A 160 13.46 -0.42 -12.42
N HIS A 161 13.54 -1.63 -11.87
CA HIS A 161 14.55 -2.62 -12.27
C HIS A 161 14.41 -3.03 -13.74
N HIS A 162 13.19 -3.34 -14.21
CA HIS A 162 12.96 -3.66 -15.62
C HIS A 162 13.27 -2.48 -16.55
N ALA A 163 12.91 -1.26 -16.16
CA ALA A 163 13.25 -0.06 -16.93
C ALA A 163 14.77 0.09 -17.09
N ALA A 164 15.55 -0.09 -16.01
CA ALA A 164 17.00 -0.03 -16.05
C ALA A 164 17.61 -1.12 -16.97
N VAL A 165 17.09 -2.35 -16.91
CA VAL A 165 17.53 -3.44 -17.80
C VAL A 165 17.24 -3.10 -19.27
N ILE A 166 16.06 -2.58 -19.58
CA ILE A 166 15.69 -2.18 -20.95
C ILE A 166 16.60 -1.05 -21.45
N SER A 167 16.87 -0.03 -20.62
CA SER A 167 17.80 1.05 -20.96
C SER A 167 19.20 0.53 -21.29
N ASN A 168 19.77 -0.37 -20.47
CA ASN A 168 21.08 -0.95 -20.72
C ASN A 168 21.12 -1.77 -22.03
N HIS A 169 20.06 -2.51 -22.35
CA HIS A 169 19.98 -3.26 -23.61
C HIS A 169 19.86 -2.34 -24.82
N LEU A 170 19.12 -1.23 -24.70
CA LEU A 170 18.99 -0.24 -25.77
C LEU A 170 20.35 0.40 -26.08
N GLU A 171 21.09 0.83 -25.06
CA GLU A 171 22.45 1.38 -25.23
C GLU A 171 23.40 0.36 -25.90
N ALA A 172 23.32 -0.92 -25.53
CA ALA A 172 24.14 -1.97 -26.14
C ALA A 172 23.78 -2.21 -27.62
N VAL A 173 22.49 -2.12 -27.98
CA VAL A 173 22.03 -2.23 -29.37
C VAL A 173 22.50 -1.03 -30.19
N GLU A 174 22.35 0.20 -29.67
CA GLU A 174 22.83 1.41 -30.35
C GLU A 174 24.36 1.35 -30.60
N ALA A 175 25.13 0.86 -29.62
CA ALA A 175 26.57 0.65 -29.79
C ALA A 175 26.92 -0.41 -30.85
N LEU A 176 26.11 -1.48 -30.98
CA LEU A 176 26.29 -2.51 -31.98
C LEU A 176 25.93 -2.01 -33.39
N GLU A 177 24.86 -1.22 -33.52
CA GLU A 177 24.46 -0.59 -34.78
C GLU A 177 25.52 0.39 -35.29
N ALA A 178 26.11 1.20 -34.40
CA ALA A 178 27.21 2.09 -34.76
C ALA A 178 28.42 1.31 -35.31
N LYS A 179 28.80 0.20 -34.67
CA LYS A 179 29.87 -0.68 -35.16
C LYS A 179 29.54 -1.34 -36.50
N PHE A 180 28.29 -1.74 -36.69
CA PHE A 180 27.85 -2.34 -37.95
C PHE A 180 27.99 -1.35 -39.12
N ILE A 181 27.63 -0.08 -38.92
CA ILE A 181 27.81 0.99 -39.92
C ILE A 181 29.30 1.19 -40.24
N GLU A 182 30.17 1.23 -39.22
CA GLU A 182 31.62 1.32 -39.41
C GLU A 182 32.17 0.13 -40.22
N ASP A 183 31.78 -1.09 -39.86
CA ASP A 183 32.20 -2.32 -40.54
C ASP A 183 31.71 -2.35 -42.00
N GLU A 184 30.48 -1.89 -42.27
CA GLU A 184 29.93 -1.78 -43.62
C GLU A 184 30.72 -0.78 -44.47
N THR A 185 31.06 0.40 -43.92
CA THR A 185 31.89 1.38 -44.64
C THR A 185 33.29 0.86 -44.90
N ARG A 186 33.88 0.10 -43.97
CA ARG A 186 35.17 -0.57 -44.17
C ARG A 186 35.07 -1.62 -45.27
N MET A 187 34.01 -2.44 -45.28
CA MET A 187 33.80 -3.46 -46.30
C MET A 187 33.67 -2.86 -47.69
N LYS A 188 32.88 -1.78 -47.85
CA LYS A 188 32.75 -1.05 -49.12
C LYS A 188 34.09 -0.57 -49.66
N LYS A 189 34.96 -0.03 -48.81
CA LYS A 189 36.32 0.38 -49.21
C LYS A 189 37.19 -0.80 -49.66
N ILE A 190 37.07 -1.95 -48.99
CA ILE A 190 37.79 -3.18 -49.38
C ILE A 190 37.25 -3.69 -50.73
N GLU A 191 35.94 -3.72 -50.92
CA GLU A 191 35.30 -4.11 -52.19
C GLU A 191 35.72 -3.19 -53.34
N GLU A 192 35.70 -1.87 -53.14
CA GLU A 192 36.19 -0.88 -54.10
C GLU A 192 37.65 -1.13 -54.49
N ALA A 193 38.51 -1.42 -53.50
CA ALA A 193 39.92 -1.73 -53.75
C ALA A 193 40.06 -3.05 -54.54
N VAL A 194 39.36 -4.11 -54.16
CA VAL A 194 39.37 -5.41 -54.86
C VAL A 194 38.93 -5.25 -56.32
N ILE A 195 37.84 -4.51 -56.56
CA ILE A 195 37.35 -4.20 -57.90
C ILE A 195 38.42 -3.41 -58.68
N TRP A 196 39.09 -2.43 -58.05
CA TRP A 196 40.14 -1.66 -58.69
C TRP A 196 41.33 -2.54 -59.11
N TYR A 197 41.83 -3.42 -58.22
CA TYR A 197 42.93 -4.35 -58.51
C TYR A 197 42.58 -5.32 -59.65
N SER A 198 41.37 -5.89 -59.62
CA SER A 198 40.90 -6.79 -60.68
C SER A 198 40.72 -6.05 -62.01
N LYS A 199 40.06 -4.89 -62.00
CA LYS A 199 39.73 -4.13 -63.20
C LYS A 199 40.96 -3.49 -63.87
N PHE A 200 41.88 -2.91 -63.11
CA PHE A 200 42.97 -2.12 -63.70
C PHE A 200 44.29 -2.88 -63.80
N LEU A 201 44.64 -3.69 -62.79
CA LEU A 201 45.89 -4.46 -62.79
C LEU A 201 45.70 -5.90 -63.26
N GLY A 202 44.46 -6.35 -63.42
CA GLY A 202 44.19 -7.73 -63.79
C GLY A 202 44.53 -8.70 -62.68
N PHE A 203 44.51 -8.25 -61.43
CA PHE A 203 45.00 -9.00 -60.29
C PHE A 203 43.85 -9.56 -59.45
N GLN A 204 43.87 -10.86 -59.20
CA GLN A 204 42.86 -11.55 -58.41
C GLN A 204 43.53 -12.54 -57.44
N VAL A 205 42.93 -12.75 -56.28
CA VAL A 205 43.38 -13.71 -55.27
C VAL A 205 42.23 -14.67 -54.99
N VAL A 206 42.49 -15.97 -55.16
CA VAL A 206 41.50 -17.04 -54.98
C VAL A 206 42.00 -18.01 -53.92
N GLY A 207 41.14 -18.30 -52.94
CA GLY A 207 41.40 -19.33 -51.92
C GLY A 207 41.04 -20.73 -52.41
N GLY A 208 41.74 -21.75 -51.89
CA GLY A 208 41.54 -23.16 -52.21
C GLY A 208 42.48 -24.04 -51.39
N GLU A 209 43.11 -25.05 -52.01
CA GLU A 209 44.17 -25.85 -51.37
C GLU A 209 45.39 -24.99 -50.94
N GLY A 210 45.54 -23.83 -51.58
CA GLY A 210 46.44 -22.76 -51.19
C GLY A 210 45.84 -21.40 -51.58
N VAL A 211 46.68 -20.37 -51.62
CA VAL A 211 46.32 -19.05 -52.14
C VAL A 211 46.83 -18.94 -53.57
N LYS A 212 45.92 -18.84 -54.54
CA LYS A 212 46.22 -18.66 -55.96
C LYS A 212 46.16 -17.18 -56.32
N PHE A 213 47.29 -16.63 -56.75
CA PHE A 213 47.39 -15.29 -57.33
C PHE A 213 47.23 -15.43 -58.83
N ILE A 214 46.27 -14.72 -59.40
CA ILE A 214 45.95 -14.74 -60.82
C ILE A 214 46.21 -13.34 -61.39
N PHE A 215 46.92 -13.31 -62.51
CA PHE A 215 47.21 -12.10 -63.25
C PHE A 215 46.71 -12.26 -64.68
N ASN A 216 45.89 -11.33 -65.13
CA ASN A 216 45.68 -11.06 -66.54
C ASN A 216 46.27 -9.67 -66.87
N LYS A 217 46.13 -9.23 -68.12
CA LYS A 217 46.70 -7.95 -68.62
C LYS A 217 48.22 -7.86 -68.45
N ILE A 218 48.88 -9.01 -68.44
CA ILE A 218 50.34 -9.12 -68.46
C ILE A 218 50.84 -8.97 -69.90
N ASP A 219 50.22 -9.73 -70.81
CA ASP A 219 50.53 -9.72 -72.23
C ASP A 219 49.66 -8.70 -72.96
N LEU A 220 50.27 -7.68 -73.58
CA LEU A 220 49.56 -6.67 -74.37
C LEU A 220 48.88 -7.27 -75.61
N GLN A 221 49.41 -8.37 -76.16
CA GLN A 221 48.83 -9.05 -77.32
C GLN A 221 47.66 -9.96 -76.95
N SER A 222 47.63 -10.42 -75.70
CA SER A 222 46.60 -11.33 -75.18
C SER A 222 46.21 -10.90 -73.75
N PRO A 223 45.47 -9.78 -73.58
CA PRO A 223 45.17 -9.21 -72.26
C PRO A 223 44.33 -10.13 -71.38
N ASP A 224 43.57 -11.05 -71.97
CA ASP A 224 42.75 -12.02 -71.24
C ASP A 224 43.52 -13.30 -70.85
N LYS A 225 44.78 -13.45 -71.29
CA LYS A 225 45.62 -14.59 -70.92
C LYS A 225 45.93 -14.55 -69.43
N GLU A 226 45.61 -15.64 -68.74
CA GLU A 226 45.86 -15.81 -67.32
C GLU A 226 47.27 -16.34 -67.06
N TYR A 227 47.93 -15.73 -66.09
CA TYR A 227 49.19 -16.15 -65.48
C TYR A 227 48.90 -16.39 -64.00
N SER A 228 49.42 -17.45 -63.39
CA SER A 228 49.10 -17.74 -62.01
C SER A 228 50.22 -18.38 -61.20
N VAL A 229 50.22 -18.08 -59.90
CA VAL A 229 51.09 -18.74 -58.92
C VAL A 229 50.26 -19.13 -57.70
N THR A 230 50.41 -20.36 -57.22
CA THR A 230 49.68 -20.91 -56.09
C THR A 230 50.64 -21.26 -54.96
N LEU A 231 50.43 -20.66 -53.80
CA LEU A 231 51.24 -20.88 -52.60
C LEU A 231 50.45 -21.61 -51.52
N LYS A 232 51.10 -22.53 -50.80
CA LYS A 232 50.55 -23.21 -49.62
C LYS A 232 51.45 -23.02 -48.42
N LEU A 233 50.92 -22.45 -47.35
CA LEU A 233 51.63 -22.33 -46.08
C LEU A 233 51.52 -23.66 -45.32
N ALA A 234 52.65 -24.31 -45.06
CA ALA A 234 52.71 -25.52 -44.24
C ALA A 234 53.96 -25.51 -43.36
N LYS A 235 53.79 -25.79 -42.06
CA LYS A 235 54.87 -25.79 -41.06
C LYS A 235 55.68 -24.47 -41.08
N ASP A 236 54.94 -23.35 -41.07
CA ASP A 236 55.50 -21.99 -41.10
C ASP A 236 56.40 -21.69 -42.30
N ARG A 237 56.23 -22.42 -43.41
CA ARG A 237 56.94 -22.20 -44.67
C ARG A 237 55.99 -22.22 -45.85
N TYR A 238 56.18 -21.28 -46.76
CA TYR A 238 55.51 -21.24 -48.05
C TYR A 238 56.09 -22.32 -48.96
N ASN A 239 55.20 -23.10 -49.57
CA ASN A 239 55.50 -24.08 -50.59
C ASN A 239 54.82 -23.64 -51.90
N LEU A 240 55.55 -23.74 -53.01
CA LEU A 240 55.00 -23.49 -54.34
C LEU A 240 54.23 -24.73 -54.80
N LEU A 241 52.92 -24.60 -55.02
CA LEU A 241 52.09 -25.70 -55.55
C LEU A 241 52.10 -25.71 -57.08
N GLN A 242 51.89 -24.54 -57.69
CA GLN A 242 51.75 -24.40 -59.13
C GLN A 242 52.22 -23.00 -59.56
N CYS A 243 52.89 -22.91 -60.70
CA CYS A 243 53.25 -21.67 -61.36
C CYS A 243 53.05 -21.87 -62.86
N ASP A 244 52.15 -21.10 -63.46
CA ASP A 244 51.82 -21.20 -64.88
C ASP A 244 51.85 -19.80 -65.52
N PRO A 245 52.79 -19.52 -66.43
CA PRO A 245 53.93 -20.35 -66.84
C PRO A 245 55.00 -20.55 -65.74
N SER A 246 55.96 -21.44 -65.95
CA SER A 246 57.01 -21.73 -64.97
C SER A 246 58.11 -20.68 -64.96
N ILE A 247 58.42 -20.12 -63.78
CA ILE A 247 59.46 -19.11 -63.59
C ILE A 247 60.82 -19.78 -63.33
N LYS A 248 61.85 -19.39 -64.10
CA LYS A 248 63.20 -19.98 -64.05
C LYS A 248 63.88 -19.90 -62.68
N ASP A 249 63.70 -18.80 -61.96
CA ASP A 249 64.28 -18.51 -60.64
C ASP A 249 63.30 -18.75 -59.48
N SER A 250 62.27 -19.57 -59.69
CA SER A 250 61.23 -19.85 -58.68
C SER A 250 61.79 -20.36 -57.34
N GLU A 251 62.85 -21.17 -57.35
CA GLU A 251 63.46 -21.67 -56.10
C GLU A 251 64.13 -20.56 -55.28
N GLU A 252 64.80 -19.60 -55.93
CA GLU A 252 65.41 -18.44 -55.27
C GLU A 252 64.36 -17.50 -54.70
N LEU A 253 63.29 -17.25 -55.47
CA LEU A 253 62.14 -16.47 -55.00
C LEU A 253 61.45 -17.11 -53.80
N MET A 254 61.30 -18.44 -53.78
CA MET A 254 60.74 -19.15 -52.63
C MET A 254 61.67 -19.11 -51.41
N LYS A 255 63.00 -19.14 -51.60
CA LYS A 255 63.97 -18.95 -50.51
C LYS A 255 63.89 -17.55 -49.93
N ASP A 256 63.85 -16.51 -50.77
CA ASP A 256 63.69 -15.12 -50.35
C ASP A 256 62.35 -14.90 -49.62
N LEU A 257 61.24 -15.44 -50.14
CA LEU A 257 59.92 -15.35 -49.51
C LEU A 257 59.92 -16.02 -48.13
N ASN A 258 60.47 -17.23 -48.00
CA ASN A 258 60.54 -17.93 -46.71
C ASN A 258 61.50 -17.28 -45.72
N LEU A 259 62.47 -16.49 -46.19
CA LEU A 259 63.40 -15.75 -45.33
C LEU A 259 62.83 -14.40 -44.87
N THR A 260 62.19 -13.67 -45.77
CA THR A 260 61.71 -12.29 -45.54
C THR A 260 60.26 -12.22 -45.07
N ASN A 261 59.47 -13.26 -45.34
CA ASN A 261 58.02 -13.28 -45.16
C ASN A 261 57.29 -12.14 -45.92
N ASP A 262 57.90 -11.61 -46.99
CA ASP A 262 57.37 -10.50 -47.78
C ASP A 262 56.60 -11.01 -49.01
N LEU A 263 55.34 -11.36 -48.79
CA LEU A 263 54.44 -11.83 -49.84
C LEU A 263 54.17 -10.76 -50.90
N PHE A 264 54.17 -9.47 -50.54
CA PHE A 264 53.92 -8.38 -51.49
C PHE A 264 55.09 -8.23 -52.46
N LYS A 265 56.33 -8.28 -51.96
CA LYS A 265 57.54 -8.31 -52.78
C LYS A 265 57.55 -9.52 -53.69
N PHE A 266 57.22 -10.71 -53.17
CA PHE A 266 57.13 -11.92 -53.98
C PHE A 266 56.12 -11.78 -55.14
N VAL A 267 54.88 -11.35 -54.86
CA VAL A 267 53.82 -11.18 -55.87
C VAL A 267 54.22 -10.15 -56.94
N ARG A 268 54.91 -9.07 -56.57
CA ARG A 268 55.46 -8.08 -57.51
C ARG A 268 56.51 -8.68 -58.44
N ILE A 269 57.48 -9.40 -57.88
CA ILE A 269 58.55 -10.03 -58.67
C ILE A 269 57.95 -11.09 -59.60
N VAL A 270 57.03 -11.92 -59.13
CA VAL A 270 56.33 -12.90 -59.98
C VAL A 270 55.65 -12.23 -61.17
N ARG A 271 54.97 -11.09 -60.94
CA ARG A 271 54.36 -10.33 -62.03
C ARG A 271 55.39 -9.83 -63.05
N GLU A 272 56.51 -9.29 -62.59
CA GLU A 272 57.61 -8.84 -63.46
C GLU A 272 58.21 -9.99 -64.28
N ARG A 273 58.36 -11.18 -63.68
CA ARG A 273 58.82 -12.39 -64.38
C ARG A 273 57.84 -12.82 -65.47
N PHE A 274 56.53 -12.80 -65.20
CA PHE A 274 55.51 -13.06 -66.22
C PHE A 274 55.50 -12.03 -67.35
N GLN A 275 55.73 -10.75 -67.05
CA GLN A 275 55.88 -9.70 -68.07
C GLN A 275 57.10 -9.94 -68.96
N ALA A 276 58.24 -10.29 -68.38
CA ALA A 276 59.45 -10.62 -69.12
C ALA A 276 59.22 -11.85 -70.03
N GLU A 277 58.55 -12.88 -69.54
CA GLU A 277 58.23 -14.08 -70.32
C GLU A 277 57.28 -13.76 -71.49
N ALA A 278 56.20 -13.02 -71.25
CA ALA A 278 55.27 -12.59 -72.28
C ALA A 278 55.96 -11.77 -73.39
N ALA A 279 56.89 -10.87 -73.01
CA ALA A 279 57.67 -10.09 -73.96
C ALA A 279 58.62 -10.97 -74.80
N THR A 280 59.22 -12.02 -74.21
CA THR A 280 60.10 -12.94 -74.94
C THR A 280 59.35 -13.83 -75.94
N VAL A 281 58.12 -14.25 -75.61
CA VAL A 281 57.29 -15.11 -76.49
C VAL A 281 56.76 -14.31 -77.68
N ASN A 282 56.42 -13.03 -77.50
CA ASN A 282 55.78 -12.22 -78.53
C ASN A 282 56.74 -11.34 -79.35
N GLY A 283 58.02 -11.26 -78.98
CA GLY A 283 58.92 -10.20 -79.45
C GLY A 283 60.33 -10.65 -79.78
N GLY A 284 60.47 -11.50 -80.79
CA GLY A 284 61.74 -11.76 -81.49
C GLY A 284 62.28 -10.61 -82.34
N LEU A 285 61.81 -9.36 -82.17
CA LEU A 285 62.31 -8.19 -82.91
C LEU A 285 62.36 -6.93 -82.02
N LEU A 286 63.59 -6.57 -81.68
CA LEU A 286 64.14 -5.22 -81.53
C LEU A 286 63.36 -4.19 -80.71
N MET A 287 63.93 -3.93 -79.53
CA MET A 287 64.13 -2.60 -78.96
C MET A 287 64.11 -1.49 -80.02
N SER A 288 63.05 -0.69 -80.03
CA SER A 288 63.13 0.68 -80.52
C SER A 288 62.44 1.58 -79.53
N SER A 289 63.28 2.36 -78.86
CA SER A 289 62.94 3.52 -78.04
C SER A 289 61.94 4.41 -78.77
N VAL A 290 60.66 4.33 -78.40
CA VAL A 290 59.66 5.34 -78.75
C VAL A 290 59.42 6.22 -77.54
N VAL A 291 59.97 7.42 -77.65
CA VAL A 291 59.64 8.63 -76.89
C VAL A 291 58.13 8.81 -76.87
N CYS A 292 57.52 8.80 -75.70
CA CYS A 292 56.13 9.24 -75.52
C CYS A 292 56.06 10.77 -75.51
N PRO A 293 55.23 11.41 -76.35
CA PRO A 293 54.80 12.78 -76.11
C PRO A 293 53.61 12.78 -75.14
N ASP A 294 53.69 13.76 -74.24
CA ASP A 294 52.70 14.26 -73.29
C ASP A 294 51.24 14.17 -73.74
N ALA A 295 50.42 13.49 -72.94
CA ALA A 295 48.96 13.56 -72.96
C ALA A 295 48.43 13.44 -71.53
N SER A 296 48.46 14.57 -70.84
CA SER A 296 47.63 14.91 -69.69
C SER A 296 46.23 14.29 -69.73
N SER A 297 45.93 13.36 -68.82
CA SER A 297 44.60 13.27 -68.16
C SER A 297 44.56 12.25 -67.01
N ILE A 298 44.46 12.79 -65.79
CA ILE A 298 43.92 12.22 -64.53
C ILE A 298 44.74 11.11 -63.84
N PRO A 299 45.42 11.40 -62.70
CA PRO A 299 46.02 10.36 -61.87
C PRO A 299 44.92 9.69 -61.03
N VAL A 300 44.44 8.52 -61.43
CA VAL A 300 43.72 7.64 -60.51
C VAL A 300 44.77 6.95 -59.64
N SER A 301 45.10 7.60 -58.52
CA SER A 301 45.96 7.01 -57.50
C SER A 301 45.28 5.77 -56.90
N PRO A 302 46.02 4.68 -56.63
CA PRO A 302 45.45 3.52 -55.93
C PRO A 302 44.95 3.94 -54.54
N PRO A 303 43.85 3.33 -54.03
CA PRO A 303 43.42 3.57 -52.66
C PRO A 303 44.50 3.06 -51.69
N MET A 304 45.16 3.97 -50.97
CA MET A 304 46.06 3.61 -49.89
C MET A 304 45.24 3.01 -48.73
N LEU A 305 45.46 1.72 -48.45
CA LEU A 305 45.07 1.12 -47.17
C LEU A 305 46.08 1.55 -46.12
N MET A 306 45.74 2.56 -45.31
CA MET A 306 46.53 2.91 -44.13
C MET A 306 46.33 1.83 -43.07
N PRO A 307 47.41 1.24 -42.51
CA PRO A 307 47.29 0.43 -41.31
C PRO A 307 47.05 1.39 -40.14
N LEU A 308 45.81 1.44 -39.62
CA LEU A 308 45.55 2.15 -38.37
C LEU A 308 45.46 1.15 -37.23
N ASP A 309 46.43 1.32 -36.34
CA ASP A 309 46.74 0.50 -35.18
C ASP A 309 45.62 0.50 -34.14
N SER A 310 45.66 -0.56 -33.36
CA SER A 310 44.67 -1.02 -32.41
C SER A 310 44.62 -0.15 -31.16
N ARG A 311 43.43 -0.11 -30.54
CA ARG A 311 43.26 -0.15 -29.08
C ARG A 311 43.82 1.05 -28.29
N THR A 312 42.94 1.98 -27.97
CA THR A 312 43.10 2.80 -26.75
C THR A 312 41.85 2.63 -25.89
N GLU A 313 41.92 1.68 -24.95
CA GLU A 313 41.13 1.72 -23.73
C GLU A 313 41.60 2.95 -22.95
N ASN A 314 40.76 3.99 -22.86
CA ASN A 314 40.95 5.06 -21.90
C ASN A 314 39.85 4.95 -20.83
N VAL A 315 40.20 4.25 -19.77
CA VAL A 315 39.64 4.48 -18.43
C VAL A 315 40.24 5.81 -17.97
N LEU A 316 39.43 6.88 -17.91
CA LEU A 316 39.76 8.04 -17.10
C LEU A 316 38.61 8.32 -16.13
N ASP A 317 38.91 7.98 -14.89
CA ASP A 317 38.19 8.35 -13.69
C ASP A 317 38.37 9.86 -13.40
N LYS A 318 37.36 10.47 -12.78
CA LYS A 318 37.35 11.78 -12.11
C LYS A 318 37.57 13.05 -12.96
N SER A 319 36.51 13.83 -13.12
CA SER A 319 36.29 14.99 -12.23
C SER A 319 35.00 15.75 -12.56
N LEU A 320 34.37 16.21 -11.47
CA LEU A 320 33.28 17.17 -11.41
C LEU A 320 33.38 18.29 -12.45
N SER A 321 32.27 18.55 -13.14
CA SER A 321 31.95 19.89 -13.66
C SER A 321 30.44 20.07 -13.69
N GLN A 322 29.97 20.78 -12.67
CA GLN A 322 28.66 21.43 -12.62
C GLN A 322 28.48 22.32 -13.86
N SER A 323 27.35 22.23 -14.57
CA SER A 323 26.78 23.39 -15.26
C SER A 323 25.40 23.08 -15.87
N LYS A 324 24.40 23.77 -15.31
CA LYS A 324 23.16 24.27 -15.95
C LYS A 324 22.00 23.29 -16.16
N ASN A 325 21.24 23.20 -15.06
CA ASN A 325 19.78 23.26 -15.06
C ASN A 325 19.21 24.19 -16.15
N LYS A 326 18.34 23.65 -17.00
CA LYS A 326 17.23 24.42 -17.58
C LYS A 326 16.00 23.54 -17.70
N GLY A 327 15.13 23.67 -16.71
CA GLY A 327 13.83 23.01 -16.67
C GLY A 327 12.94 23.46 -17.83
N ARG A 328 12.12 22.53 -18.31
CA ARG A 328 10.91 22.84 -19.06
C ARG A 328 9.74 22.19 -18.35
N ASN A 329 8.90 23.08 -17.85
CA ASN A 329 7.78 22.86 -16.95
C ASN A 329 6.60 22.17 -17.62
N LEU A 330 5.94 21.30 -16.86
CA LEU A 330 4.54 20.91 -17.03
C LEU A 330 3.61 22.13 -16.88
N PRO A 331 2.56 22.29 -17.69
CA PRO A 331 1.49 23.22 -17.39
C PRO A 331 0.40 22.55 -16.54
N SER A 332 0.26 23.01 -15.29
CA SER A 332 -0.95 22.88 -14.48
C SER A 332 -1.85 24.10 -14.68
N LYS A 333 -3.12 23.87 -15.04
CA LYS A 333 -4.29 24.75 -15.04
C LYS A 333 -5.48 23.80 -15.31
N ARG A 334 -6.64 23.79 -14.67
CA ARG A 334 -7.43 24.70 -13.81
C ARG A 334 -8.66 23.81 -13.45
N GLY A 335 -9.08 23.55 -12.22
CA GLY A 335 -9.72 24.47 -11.29
C GLY A 335 -11.23 24.64 -11.56
N ALA A 336 -12.08 24.13 -10.66
CA ALA A 336 -13.54 24.33 -10.47
C ALA A 336 -14.50 23.46 -11.34
N ALA A 337 -15.60 22.84 -10.87
CA ALA A 337 -16.34 22.90 -9.60
C ALA A 337 -17.32 21.71 -9.41
N ALA A 338 -17.79 21.56 -8.16
CA ALA A 338 -19.09 21.05 -7.68
C ALA A 338 -19.36 19.52 -7.72
N LEU A 339 -19.33 18.79 -6.58
CA LEU A 339 -20.30 18.72 -5.45
C LEU A 339 -21.61 17.96 -5.75
N SER A 340 -21.80 16.88 -4.97
CA SER A 340 -23.03 16.14 -4.56
C SER A 340 -22.97 14.67 -4.99
N ALA A 341 -22.62 13.70 -4.12
CA ALA A 341 -23.30 13.23 -2.90
C ALA A 341 -24.74 12.71 -3.16
N ALA A 342 -24.88 11.39 -3.35
CA ALA A 342 -25.95 10.56 -2.79
C ALA A 342 -25.69 9.07 -3.12
N SER A 343 -25.96 8.22 -2.14
CA SER A 343 -25.58 6.80 -2.03
C SER A 343 -26.79 5.89 -2.41
N PRO A 344 -26.84 4.58 -2.07
CA PRO A 344 -26.56 3.46 -2.97
C PRO A 344 -27.76 2.49 -3.11
N GLY A 345 -27.68 1.48 -4.00
CA GLY A 345 -28.63 0.36 -3.90
C GLY A 345 -28.67 -0.63 -5.05
N SER A 346 -28.58 -1.90 -4.66
CA SER A 346 -29.14 -3.09 -5.33
C SER A 346 -28.30 -3.84 -6.35
N ALA A 347 -27.77 -4.98 -5.86
CA ALA A 347 -27.83 -6.34 -6.40
C ALA A 347 -27.81 -6.54 -7.93
N VAL A 348 -26.89 -7.40 -8.39
CA VAL A 348 -27.18 -8.78 -8.83
C VAL A 348 -25.90 -9.37 -9.45
N SER A 349 -25.64 -10.61 -9.06
CA SER A 349 -24.61 -11.55 -9.56
C SER A 349 -24.58 -11.70 -11.08
N ILE A 350 -23.40 -12.04 -11.64
CA ILE A 350 -23.12 -13.03 -12.71
C ILE A 350 -21.83 -12.64 -13.46
N VAL A 351 -21.11 -13.63 -14.01
CA VAL A 351 -20.02 -13.55 -15.03
C VAL A 351 -18.61 -13.41 -14.42
N ARG A 352 -17.59 -14.27 -14.64
CA ARG A 352 -17.34 -15.40 -15.56
C ARG A 352 -16.18 -16.25 -14.99
N ARG A 353 -16.30 -17.58 -15.08
CA ARG A 353 -15.17 -18.51 -15.09
C ARG A 353 -14.40 -18.36 -16.41
N SER A 354 -13.07 -18.39 -16.35
CA SER A 354 -12.21 -18.70 -17.50
C SER A 354 -11.31 -19.90 -17.14
N PRO A 355 -11.26 -20.96 -17.98
CA PRO A 355 -10.31 -22.05 -17.84
C PRO A 355 -9.02 -21.74 -18.66
N HIS A 356 -8.16 -22.76 -18.85
CA HIS A 356 -6.87 -22.82 -19.58
C HIS A 356 -5.66 -22.67 -18.64
N PHE A 357 -4.70 -23.60 -18.54
CA PHE A 357 -4.15 -24.56 -19.51
C PHE A 357 -3.46 -25.73 -18.77
N VAL A 358 -3.70 -26.98 -19.18
CA VAL A 358 -2.92 -28.17 -18.76
C VAL A 358 -1.92 -28.49 -19.87
N GLY A 359 -0.63 -28.43 -19.56
CA GLY A 359 0.45 -28.93 -20.42
C GLY A 359 0.74 -30.40 -20.09
N ILE A 360 0.57 -31.27 -21.08
CA ILE A 360 0.98 -32.68 -21.07
C ILE A 360 2.45 -32.77 -21.52
N ARG A 361 3.15 -33.73 -20.93
CA ARG A 361 4.53 -34.15 -21.21
C ARG A 361 4.64 -34.95 -22.51
#